data_AF-B0T8A2-F1
#
_entry.id   AF-B0T8A2-F1
#
_cell.length_a   1.000
_cell.length_b   1.000
_cell.length_c   1.000
_cell.angle_alpha   90.00
_cell.angle_beta   90.00
_cell.angle_gamma   90.00
#
_symmetry.space_group_name_H-M   'P 1'
#
loop_
_entity.id
_entity.type
_entity.pdbx_description
1 polymer ?
#
loop_
_entity_poly.entity_id
_entity_poly.type
_entity_poly.pdbx_seq_one_letter_code
_entity_poly.pdbx_strand_id
1 'polypeptide(L)'
;MLSTTRTRAALTALAVVAATLLASCETPPPPPPPVVAAPPAPPPITLSSSIVEKASAFRGYMRRAGAIGATFENPDQIQASLKVGVGYEPKQFLSGATAYAAVLALQDPTFVASVRTFAVDPAQRQQVINQLVADPAYAVGFKGSDTAAGRIIDTLNADGVKLYAAGKAVKQAAYDVQRSKWSSLPVLDRDGRLAYAKTMSATPGLADSADMAALQQASMGGAPLVYAPPVDPAAGPGALTASGPRSAPPPYKPLVIRGLAVAALAALGYAGDDKLPLIEAVMAEPASAMCLNMAKLNLYQCLAVAKPHYEDVFCLGQHIMIDTGMCVIKASGAQLPYEPPPPPKPTPAVTKKKPLVKKAPAKKKS
;
A
#
# COMPACT_ATOMS: atom_id res chain seq x y z
N MET A 1 98.69 45.77 -75.26
CA MET A 1 98.80 47.09 -74.62
C MET A 1 98.47 46.94 -73.15
N LEU A 2 99.30 47.57 -72.31
CA LEU A 2 99.37 47.46 -70.86
C LEU A 2 98.06 47.85 -70.15
N SER A 3 97.71 47.20 -69.04
CA SER A 3 97.91 47.81 -67.70
C SER A 3 97.48 46.87 -66.58
N THR A 4 98.39 46.72 -65.62
CA THR A 4 98.24 46.06 -64.32
C THR A 4 97.40 46.92 -63.35
N THR A 5 96.76 46.28 -62.36
CA THR A 5 96.84 46.58 -60.89
C THR A 5 95.56 46.32 -60.07
N ARG A 6 95.71 45.37 -59.13
CA ARG A 6 95.50 45.48 -57.66
C ARG A 6 94.08 45.67 -57.08
N THR A 7 93.69 44.62 -56.34
CA THR A 7 93.21 44.61 -54.93
C THR A 7 92.28 45.73 -54.45
N ARG A 8 91.08 45.37 -53.97
CA ARG A 8 90.69 45.45 -52.54
C ARG A 8 89.27 44.93 -52.32
N ALA A 9 89.13 44.19 -51.24
CA ALA A 9 87.89 43.66 -50.69
C ALA A 9 86.90 44.78 -50.31
N ALA A 10 85.61 44.53 -50.51
CA ALA A 10 84.54 44.72 -49.53
C ALA A 10 83.17 44.45 -50.18
N LEU A 11 82.27 43.87 -49.37
CA LEU A 11 80.81 43.81 -49.54
C LEU A 11 80.28 42.77 -50.54
N THR A 12 79.87 41.60 -50.04
CA THR A 12 78.44 41.30 -49.76
C THR A 12 78.31 39.81 -49.40
N ALA A 13 78.55 39.50 -48.13
CA ALA A 13 77.92 38.36 -47.48
C ALA A 13 76.60 38.90 -46.88
N LEU A 14 75.46 38.53 -47.48
CA LEU A 14 74.08 38.63 -46.92
C LEU A 14 73.07 38.48 -48.06
N ALA A 15 72.85 37.25 -48.56
CA ALA A 15 71.68 36.94 -49.39
C ALA A 15 71.42 35.43 -49.51
N VAL A 16 71.58 34.69 -48.40
CA VAL A 16 70.93 33.39 -48.23
C VAL A 16 70.33 33.41 -46.83
N VAL A 17 69.12 32.88 -46.67
CA VAL A 17 68.33 32.82 -45.43
C VAL A 17 67.48 34.07 -45.13
N ALA A 18 66.66 34.52 -46.08
CA ALA A 18 65.54 35.45 -45.82
C ALA A 18 64.18 34.91 -46.32
N ALA A 19 64.04 33.59 -46.48
CA ALA A 19 62.82 32.95 -46.95
C ALA A 19 62.38 31.71 -46.15
N THR A 20 62.99 31.44 -44.99
CA THR A 20 62.64 30.25 -44.16
C THR A 20 62.33 30.56 -42.69
N LEU A 21 62.26 31.84 -42.29
CA LEU A 21 61.98 32.24 -40.89
C LEU A 21 60.62 32.92 -40.64
N LEU A 22 59.72 32.96 -41.63
CA LEU A 22 58.36 33.53 -41.45
C LEU A 22 57.25 32.47 -41.31
N ALA A 23 57.59 31.18 -41.22
CA ALA A 23 56.62 30.08 -41.10
C ALA A 23 56.76 29.30 -39.76
N SER A 24 57.04 29.99 -38.64
CA SER A 24 57.14 29.34 -37.33
C SER A 24 56.50 30.12 -36.19
N CYS A 25 55.35 30.74 -36.47
CA CYS A 25 54.47 31.29 -35.43
C CYS A 25 52.99 30.95 -35.72
N GLU A 26 52.71 29.73 -36.18
CA GLU A 26 51.35 29.22 -36.17
C GLU A 26 51.14 28.53 -34.82
N THR A 27 50.40 29.20 -33.94
CA THR A 27 50.02 28.65 -32.63
C THR A 27 49.20 27.40 -32.89
N PRO A 28 49.55 26.23 -32.33
CA PRO A 28 48.75 25.03 -32.48
C PRO A 28 47.30 25.34 -32.08
N PRO A 29 46.30 24.94 -32.87
CA PRO A 29 44.91 25.13 -32.47
C PRO A 29 44.73 24.51 -31.08
N PRO A 30 44.03 25.19 -30.16
CA PRO A 30 43.84 24.68 -28.81
C PRO A 30 43.27 23.27 -28.89
N PRO A 31 43.79 22.31 -28.10
CA PRO A 31 43.28 20.96 -28.11
C PRO A 31 41.76 21.03 -27.91
N PRO A 32 40.96 20.26 -28.69
CA PRO A 32 39.53 20.25 -28.51
C PRO A 32 39.24 20.02 -27.02
N PRO A 33 38.31 20.80 -26.43
CA PRO A 33 38.00 20.65 -25.01
C PRO A 33 37.72 19.17 -24.75
N PRO A 34 38.28 18.59 -23.66
CA PRO A 34 38.05 17.19 -23.35
C PRO A 34 36.54 16.96 -23.40
N VAL A 35 36.12 16.02 -24.25
CA VAL A 35 34.71 15.63 -24.34
C VAL A 35 34.39 15.04 -22.98
N VAL A 36 33.87 15.86 -22.07
CA VAL A 36 33.37 15.39 -20.79
C VAL A 36 32.18 14.53 -21.16
N ALA A 37 32.39 13.22 -21.24
CA ALA A 37 31.32 12.27 -21.47
C ALA A 37 30.25 12.56 -20.42
N ALA A 38 29.03 12.89 -20.87
CA ALA A 38 27.94 13.16 -19.96
C ALA A 38 27.84 11.98 -18.98
N PRO A 39 27.70 12.22 -17.66
CA PRO A 39 27.55 11.15 -16.70
C PRO A 39 26.45 10.20 -17.17
N PRO A 40 26.66 8.87 -17.08
CA PRO A 40 25.68 7.90 -17.53
C PRO A 40 24.34 8.19 -16.85
N ALA A 41 23.26 8.18 -17.64
CA ALA A 41 21.93 8.46 -17.11
C ALA A 41 21.58 7.44 -16.01
N PRO A 42 20.90 7.88 -14.93
CA PRO A 42 20.46 6.96 -13.89
C PRO A 42 19.52 5.91 -14.49
N PRO A 43 19.50 4.69 -13.94
CA PRO A 43 18.63 3.63 -14.43
C PRO A 43 17.15 4.07 -14.39
N PRO A 44 16.30 3.48 -15.25
CA PRO A 44 14.88 3.71 -15.18
C PRO A 44 14.32 3.22 -13.85
N ILE A 45 13.18 3.78 -13.44
CA ILE A 45 12.41 3.24 -12.32
C ILE A 45 11.90 1.86 -12.75
N THR A 46 12.12 0.85 -11.92
CA THR A 46 11.70 -0.53 -12.22
C THR A 46 10.89 -1.08 -11.05
N LEU A 47 9.69 -1.56 -11.31
CA LEU A 47 8.89 -2.31 -10.35
C LEU A 47 8.38 -3.58 -11.03
N SER A 48 8.63 -4.74 -10.41
CA SER A 48 8.23 -6.04 -10.93
C SER A 48 6.73 -6.12 -11.17
N SER A 49 6.35 -6.74 -12.29
CA SER A 49 4.95 -6.98 -12.65
C SER A 49 4.20 -7.74 -11.55
N SER A 50 4.84 -8.75 -10.96
CA SER A 50 4.30 -9.52 -9.82
C SER A 50 4.01 -8.66 -8.58
N ILE A 51 4.81 -7.62 -8.33
CA ILE A 51 4.54 -6.69 -7.22
C ILE A 51 3.30 -5.85 -7.52
N VAL A 52 3.15 -5.39 -8.76
CA VAL A 52 1.96 -4.66 -9.21
C VAL A 52 0.72 -5.56 -9.14
N GLU A 53 0.83 -6.85 -9.49
CA GLU A 53 -0.23 -7.86 -9.36
C GLU A 53 -0.71 -8.02 -7.92
N LYS A 54 0.23 -8.10 -6.97
CA LYS A 54 -0.11 -8.17 -5.55
C LYS A 54 -0.84 -6.90 -5.09
N ALA A 55 -0.40 -5.71 -5.51
CA ALA A 55 -1.07 -4.46 -5.21
C ALA A 55 -2.51 -4.43 -5.77
N SER A 56 -2.69 -4.89 -7.00
CA SER A 56 -4.02 -4.97 -7.62
C SER A 56 -4.94 -5.96 -6.91
N ALA A 57 -4.43 -7.12 -6.52
CA ALA A 57 -5.21 -8.12 -5.78
C ALA A 57 -5.69 -7.56 -4.42
N PHE A 58 -4.84 -6.82 -3.70
CA PHE A 58 -5.22 -6.10 -2.47
C PHE A 58 -6.34 -5.09 -2.72
N ARG A 59 -6.15 -4.17 -3.69
CA ARG A 59 -7.15 -3.13 -4.03
C ARG A 59 -8.47 -3.75 -4.49
N GLY A 60 -8.39 -4.80 -5.30
CA GLY A 60 -9.52 -5.57 -5.78
C GLY A 60 -10.33 -6.18 -4.65
N TYR A 61 -9.67 -6.81 -3.67
CA TYR A 61 -10.34 -7.32 -2.46
C TYR A 61 -11.00 -6.18 -1.68
N MET A 62 -10.27 -5.11 -1.35
CA MET A 62 -10.80 -4.00 -0.54
C MET A 62 -12.02 -3.35 -1.19
N ARG A 63 -12.00 -3.20 -2.53
CA ARG A 63 -13.14 -2.70 -3.31
C ARG A 63 -14.35 -3.64 -3.22
N ARG A 64 -14.16 -4.94 -3.43
CA ARG A 64 -15.27 -5.93 -3.43
C ARG A 64 -15.83 -6.15 -2.03
N ALA A 65 -14.97 -6.37 -1.04
CA ALA A 65 -15.37 -6.60 0.34
C ALA A 65 -16.04 -5.34 0.94
N GLY A 66 -15.49 -4.15 0.68
CA GLY A 66 -16.07 -2.88 1.10
C GLY A 66 -17.36 -2.50 0.37
N ALA A 67 -17.77 -3.23 -0.67
CA ALA A 67 -19.03 -3.06 -1.40
C ALA A 67 -20.12 -4.04 -0.94
N ILE A 68 -19.83 -4.94 0.00
CA ILE A 68 -20.84 -5.81 0.60
C ILE A 68 -21.88 -4.95 1.32
N GLY A 69 -23.13 -5.02 0.85
CA GLY A 69 -24.25 -4.29 1.42
C GLY A 69 -24.79 -4.93 2.70
N ALA A 70 -25.56 -4.14 3.46
CA ALA A 70 -26.20 -4.58 4.71
C ALA A 70 -27.66 -5.04 4.52
N THR A 71 -28.16 -5.08 3.29
CA THR A 71 -29.54 -5.49 2.99
C THR A 71 -29.56 -6.95 2.57
N PHE A 72 -30.04 -7.82 3.47
CA PHE A 72 -30.20 -9.25 3.21
C PHE A 72 -31.67 -9.64 3.24
N GLU A 73 -32.11 -10.32 2.19
CA GLU A 73 -33.49 -10.77 2.02
C GLU A 73 -33.60 -12.31 2.02
N ASN A 74 -32.48 -13.00 1.77
CA ASN A 74 -32.43 -14.46 1.69
C ASN A 74 -31.02 -15.03 1.99
N PRO A 75 -30.92 -16.36 2.22
CA PRO A 75 -29.64 -17.03 2.47
C PRO A 75 -28.61 -16.94 1.35
N ASP A 76 -29.03 -16.89 0.09
CA ASP A 76 -28.12 -16.92 -1.06
C ASP A 76 -27.29 -15.64 -1.15
N GLN A 77 -27.89 -14.49 -0.83
CA GLN A 77 -27.18 -13.21 -0.72
C GLN A 77 -26.07 -13.27 0.34
N ILE A 78 -26.32 -13.97 1.47
CA ILE A 78 -25.31 -14.16 2.53
C ILE A 78 -24.16 -15.03 2.01
N GLN A 79 -24.47 -16.15 1.34
CA GLN A 79 -23.44 -17.02 0.78
C GLN A 79 -22.61 -16.32 -0.30
N ALA A 80 -23.23 -15.53 -1.16
CA ALA A 80 -22.51 -14.72 -2.16
C ALA A 80 -21.56 -13.71 -1.48
N SER A 81 -22.02 -13.06 -0.40
CA SER A 81 -21.21 -12.11 0.36
C SER A 81 -20.06 -12.79 1.11
N LEU A 82 -20.31 -13.95 1.70
CA LEU A 82 -19.27 -14.79 2.32
C LEU A 82 -18.20 -15.19 1.30
N LYS A 83 -18.58 -15.64 0.10
CA LYS A 83 -17.63 -16.00 -0.97
C LYS A 83 -16.68 -14.86 -1.32
N VAL A 84 -17.18 -13.63 -1.38
CA VAL A 84 -16.35 -12.44 -1.59
C VAL A 84 -15.44 -12.18 -0.39
N GLY A 85 -16.02 -12.18 0.81
CA GLY A 85 -15.32 -11.80 2.04
C GLY A 85 -14.21 -12.77 2.48
N VAL A 86 -14.38 -14.07 2.26
CA VAL A 86 -13.36 -15.08 2.61
C VAL A 86 -12.19 -15.12 1.60
N GLY A 87 -12.36 -14.55 0.41
CA GLY A 87 -11.48 -14.72 -0.75
C GLY A 87 -10.18 -13.91 -0.70
N TYR A 88 -9.44 -14.00 0.40
CA TYR A 88 -8.06 -13.51 0.50
C TYR A 88 -7.21 -14.44 1.37
N GLU A 89 -5.96 -14.64 0.95
CA GLU A 89 -4.92 -15.31 1.73
C GLU A 89 -4.14 -14.26 2.56
N PRO A 90 -4.02 -14.40 3.89
CA PRO A 90 -3.45 -13.38 4.77
C PRO A 90 -2.05 -12.87 4.38
N LYS A 91 -1.12 -13.76 4.01
CA LYS A 91 0.26 -13.38 3.67
C LYS A 91 0.30 -12.60 2.36
N GLN A 92 -0.38 -13.10 1.33
CA GLN A 92 -0.50 -12.45 0.03
C GLN A 92 -1.24 -11.12 0.13
N PHE A 93 -2.31 -11.04 0.93
CA PHE A 93 -3.05 -9.82 1.17
C PHE A 93 -2.17 -8.73 1.79
N LEU A 94 -1.39 -9.06 2.81
CA LEU A 94 -0.46 -8.12 3.43
C LEU A 94 0.67 -7.72 2.47
N SER A 95 1.23 -8.68 1.73
CA SER A 95 2.21 -8.40 0.69
C SER A 95 1.64 -7.43 -0.36
N GLY A 96 0.38 -7.61 -0.76
CA GLY A 96 -0.33 -6.68 -1.64
C GLY A 96 -0.53 -5.29 -1.06
N ALA A 97 -0.83 -5.18 0.25
CA ALA A 97 -0.92 -3.89 0.93
C ALA A 97 0.44 -3.15 0.93
N THR A 98 1.54 -3.84 1.21
CA THR A 98 2.90 -3.27 1.13
C THR A 98 3.28 -2.89 -0.30
N ALA A 99 2.90 -3.71 -1.29
CA ALA A 99 3.13 -3.41 -2.71
C ALA A 99 2.37 -2.15 -3.14
N TYR A 100 1.12 -2.02 -2.70
CA TYR A 100 0.33 -0.83 -2.97
C TYR A 100 0.91 0.41 -2.29
N ALA A 101 1.41 0.28 -1.05
CA ALA A 101 2.14 1.35 -0.37
C ALA A 101 3.38 1.81 -1.16
N ALA A 102 4.11 0.90 -1.80
CA ALA A 102 5.23 1.24 -2.66
C ALA A 102 4.79 2.05 -3.89
N VAL A 103 3.71 1.65 -4.56
CA VAL A 103 3.14 2.41 -5.69
C VAL A 103 2.65 3.80 -5.26
N LEU A 104 2.12 3.93 -4.04
CA LEU A 104 1.73 5.23 -3.48
C LEU A 104 2.96 6.12 -3.22
N ALA A 105 4.01 5.59 -2.62
CA ALA A 105 5.25 6.34 -2.37
C ALA A 105 5.95 6.79 -3.66
N LEU A 106 5.92 5.97 -4.73
CA LEU A 106 6.45 6.33 -6.05
C LEU A 106 5.73 7.51 -6.70
N GLN A 107 4.53 7.88 -6.24
CA GLN A 107 3.81 9.06 -6.70
C GLN A 107 4.23 10.35 -6.00
N ASP A 108 5.13 10.30 -5.01
CA ASP A 108 5.70 11.49 -4.41
C ASP A 108 6.96 11.94 -5.17
N PRO A 109 6.91 13.05 -5.93
CA PRO A 109 8.05 13.46 -6.75
C PRO A 109 9.24 13.93 -5.89
N THR A 110 9.00 14.42 -4.67
CA THR A 110 10.08 14.85 -3.77
C THR A 110 10.84 13.64 -3.25
N PHE A 111 10.12 12.60 -2.83
CA PHE A 111 10.69 11.32 -2.41
C PHE A 111 11.48 10.68 -3.54
N VAL A 112 10.87 10.52 -4.73
CA VAL A 112 11.54 9.92 -5.88
C VAL A 112 12.78 10.71 -6.29
N ALA A 113 12.70 12.05 -6.36
CA ALA A 113 13.86 12.88 -6.69
C ALA A 113 14.99 12.73 -5.65
N SER A 114 14.65 12.70 -4.35
CA SER A 114 15.62 12.51 -3.27
C SER A 114 16.33 11.17 -3.33
N VAL A 115 15.63 10.09 -3.70
CA VAL A 115 16.25 8.77 -3.86
C VAL A 115 17.13 8.73 -5.11
N ARG A 116 16.67 9.35 -6.19
CA ARG A 116 17.36 9.31 -7.50
C ARG A 116 18.68 10.08 -7.52
N THR A 117 18.97 10.94 -6.55
CA THR A 117 20.32 11.54 -6.41
C THR A 117 21.39 10.48 -6.21
N PHE A 118 21.05 9.35 -5.58
CA PHE A 118 21.96 8.23 -5.34
C PHE A 118 22.00 7.22 -6.49
N ALA A 119 21.16 7.38 -7.54
CA ALA A 119 21.07 6.44 -8.65
C ALA A 119 22.14 6.68 -9.75
N VAL A 120 22.83 7.83 -9.71
CA VAL A 120 23.77 8.29 -10.74
C VAL A 120 25.10 7.54 -10.66
N ASP A 121 25.72 7.50 -9.47
CA ASP A 121 26.96 6.75 -9.25
C ASP A 121 26.66 5.27 -8.93
N PRO A 122 27.16 4.29 -9.71
CA PRO A 122 26.90 2.89 -9.46
C PRO A 122 27.37 2.38 -8.08
N ALA A 123 28.48 2.89 -7.56
CA ALA A 123 29.01 2.45 -6.27
C ALA A 123 28.14 2.96 -5.11
N GLN A 124 27.82 4.26 -5.11
CA GLN A 124 26.89 4.85 -4.16
C GLN A 124 25.50 4.22 -4.24
N ARG A 125 24.99 3.97 -5.45
CA ARG A 125 23.71 3.29 -5.67
C ARG A 125 23.68 1.93 -4.98
N GLN A 126 24.73 1.12 -5.18
CA GLN A 126 24.82 -0.21 -4.57
C GLN A 126 24.90 -0.15 -3.04
N GLN A 127 25.62 0.84 -2.49
CA GLN A 127 25.66 1.07 -1.06
C GLN A 127 24.26 1.36 -0.50
N VAL A 128 23.50 2.26 -1.12
CA VAL A 128 22.14 2.60 -0.68
C VAL A 128 21.19 1.41 -0.81
N ILE A 129 21.29 0.64 -1.89
CA ILE A 129 20.54 -0.62 -2.05
C ILE A 129 20.80 -1.57 -0.87
N ASN A 130 22.07 -1.78 -0.52
CA ASN A 130 22.44 -2.68 0.58
C ASN A 130 21.88 -2.18 1.92
N GLN A 131 21.88 -0.87 2.16
CA GLN A 131 21.29 -0.28 3.36
C GLN A 131 19.78 -0.49 3.43
N LEU A 132 19.05 -0.26 2.33
CA LEU A 132 17.60 -0.47 2.25
C LEU A 132 17.19 -1.94 2.46
N VAL A 133 18.00 -2.86 1.94
CA VAL A 133 17.77 -4.31 2.11
C VAL A 133 18.03 -4.74 3.55
N ALA A 134 19.11 -4.23 4.17
CA ALA A 134 19.48 -4.57 5.54
C ALA A 134 18.52 -3.94 6.56
N ASP A 135 18.14 -2.69 6.33
CA ASP A 135 17.22 -1.93 7.17
C ASP A 135 16.24 -1.09 6.32
N PRO A 136 14.99 -1.57 6.13
CA PRO A 136 13.96 -0.82 5.44
C PRO A 136 13.68 0.58 6.03
N ALA A 137 14.00 0.81 7.32
CA ALA A 137 13.84 2.13 7.95
C ALA A 137 14.77 3.20 7.36
N TYR A 138 15.83 2.80 6.65
CA TYR A 138 16.70 3.71 5.91
C TYR A 138 15.91 4.61 4.94
N ALA A 139 14.79 4.11 4.39
CA ALA A 139 13.94 4.86 3.49
C ALA A 139 13.27 6.09 4.13
N VAL A 140 13.13 6.12 5.46
CA VAL A 140 12.57 7.26 6.19
C VAL A 140 13.50 8.48 6.13
N GLY A 141 14.80 8.28 5.92
CA GLY A 141 15.79 9.34 5.85
C GLY A 141 15.75 10.18 4.56
N PHE A 142 15.07 9.72 3.50
CA PHE A 142 14.95 10.48 2.26
C PHE A 142 14.00 11.68 2.41
N LYS A 143 14.33 12.78 1.74
CA LYS A 143 13.44 13.96 1.69
C LYS A 143 12.12 13.57 1.01
N GLY A 144 10.97 13.99 1.55
CA GLY A 144 9.65 13.62 1.04
C GLY A 144 9.12 12.28 1.58
N SER A 145 9.87 11.59 2.44
CA SER A 145 9.38 10.37 3.10
C SER A 145 8.14 10.61 3.95
N ASP A 146 7.97 11.81 4.50
CA ASP A 146 6.85 12.26 5.32
C ASP A 146 5.54 12.45 4.53
N THR A 147 5.65 13.03 3.33
CA THR A 147 4.54 13.24 2.41
C THR A 147 4.16 11.96 1.67
N ALA A 148 5.15 11.14 1.28
CA ALA A 148 4.93 9.79 0.78
C ALA A 148 4.27 8.89 1.85
N ALA A 149 4.74 8.93 3.09
CA ALA A 149 4.12 8.22 4.20
C ALA A 149 2.69 8.71 4.47
N GLY A 150 2.46 10.02 4.46
CA GLY A 150 1.12 10.61 4.60
C GLY A 150 0.14 10.06 3.57
N ARG A 151 0.55 9.99 2.29
CA ARG A 151 -0.25 9.39 1.21
C ARG A 151 -0.59 7.92 1.49
N ILE A 152 0.39 7.11 1.93
CA ILE A 152 0.18 5.70 2.28
C ILE A 152 -0.81 5.58 3.43
N ILE A 153 -0.56 6.31 4.52
CA ILE A 153 -1.36 6.26 5.75
C ILE A 153 -2.81 6.60 5.43
N ASP A 154 -3.06 7.71 4.74
CA ASP A 154 -4.40 8.20 4.46
C ASP A 154 -5.16 7.26 3.54
N THR A 155 -4.51 6.77 2.48
CA THR A 155 -5.12 5.87 1.50
C THR A 155 -5.53 4.54 2.14
N LEU A 156 -4.60 3.89 2.84
CA LEU A 156 -4.89 2.61 3.50
C LEU A 156 -5.87 2.78 4.67
N ASN A 157 -5.81 3.90 5.38
CA ASN A 157 -6.80 4.21 6.41
C ASN A 157 -8.21 4.31 5.81
N ALA A 158 -8.40 5.03 4.71
CA ALA A 158 -9.72 5.14 4.10
C ALA A 158 -10.26 3.80 3.60
N ASP A 159 -9.42 2.98 2.97
CA ASP A 159 -9.80 1.62 2.56
C ASP A 159 -10.21 0.78 3.78
N GLY A 160 -9.43 0.82 4.85
CA GLY A 160 -9.70 0.11 6.09
C GLY A 160 -10.97 0.60 6.80
N VAL A 161 -11.17 1.92 6.89
CA VAL A 161 -12.37 2.56 7.48
C VAL A 161 -13.61 2.23 6.68
N LYS A 162 -13.53 2.23 5.34
CA LYS A 162 -14.65 1.83 4.47
C LYS A 162 -15.08 0.40 4.76
N LEU A 163 -14.13 -0.54 4.79
CA LEU A 163 -14.43 -1.95 5.09
C LEU A 163 -14.96 -2.12 6.51
N TYR A 164 -14.36 -1.44 7.49
CA TYR A 164 -14.80 -1.46 8.88
C TYR A 164 -16.24 -0.92 9.05
N ALA A 165 -16.56 0.22 8.43
CA ALA A 165 -17.88 0.83 8.49
C ALA A 165 -18.95 -0.02 7.80
N ALA A 166 -18.65 -0.57 6.62
CA ALA A 166 -19.52 -1.53 5.95
C ALA A 166 -19.73 -2.78 6.84
N GLY A 167 -18.69 -3.26 7.50
CA GLY A 167 -18.77 -4.38 8.44
C GLY A 167 -19.67 -4.11 9.63
N LYS A 168 -19.66 -2.88 10.18
CA LYS A 168 -20.61 -2.45 11.22
C LYS A 168 -22.05 -2.48 10.71
N ALA A 169 -22.30 -1.99 9.51
CA ALA A 169 -23.63 -2.04 8.91
C ALA A 169 -24.11 -3.49 8.71
N VAL A 170 -23.25 -4.38 8.20
CA VAL A 170 -23.56 -5.80 8.04
C VAL A 170 -23.79 -6.49 9.38
N LYS A 171 -22.96 -6.20 10.39
CA LYS A 171 -23.16 -6.72 11.75
C LYS A 171 -24.49 -6.25 12.34
N GLN A 172 -24.87 -4.99 12.09
CA GLN A 172 -26.18 -4.48 12.51
C GLN A 172 -27.33 -5.23 11.80
N ALA A 173 -27.19 -5.47 10.49
CA ALA A 173 -28.16 -6.23 9.72
C ALA A 173 -28.41 -7.64 10.28
N ALA A 174 -27.40 -8.27 10.87
CA ALA A 174 -27.56 -9.56 11.55
C ALA A 174 -28.61 -9.49 12.68
N TYR A 175 -28.62 -8.40 13.46
CA TYR A 175 -29.62 -8.16 14.49
C TYR A 175 -30.98 -7.79 13.90
N ASP A 176 -30.99 -6.98 12.86
CA ASP A 176 -32.23 -6.51 12.21
C ASP A 176 -33.00 -7.67 11.59
N VAL A 177 -32.30 -8.58 10.89
CA VAL A 177 -32.93 -9.74 10.27
C VAL A 177 -33.15 -10.89 11.24
N GLN A 178 -32.64 -10.87 12.48
CA GLN A 178 -32.68 -12.02 13.41
C GLN A 178 -34.08 -12.61 13.63
N ARG A 179 -35.13 -11.78 13.52
CA ARG A 179 -36.54 -12.20 13.71
C ARG A 179 -37.26 -12.55 12.41
N SER A 180 -36.59 -12.44 11.27
CA SER A 180 -37.15 -12.82 9.98
C SER A 180 -37.29 -14.34 9.89
N LYS A 181 -38.40 -14.82 9.33
CA LYS A 181 -38.66 -16.26 9.20
C LYS A 181 -37.53 -16.98 8.48
N TRP A 182 -37.07 -16.43 7.35
CA TRP A 182 -36.02 -17.03 6.53
C TRP A 182 -34.66 -17.08 7.24
N SER A 183 -34.32 -16.08 8.06
CA SER A 183 -32.98 -15.95 8.65
C SER A 183 -32.79 -16.85 9.89
N SER A 184 -33.90 -17.19 10.55
CA SER A 184 -33.94 -18.14 11.68
C SER A 184 -33.86 -19.61 11.26
N LEU A 185 -33.98 -19.89 9.95
CA LEU A 185 -33.82 -21.24 9.43
C LEU A 185 -32.37 -21.71 9.62
N PRO A 186 -32.17 -23.01 9.88
CA PRO A 186 -30.85 -23.57 10.03
C PRO A 186 -30.07 -23.47 8.70
N VAL A 187 -28.81 -23.09 8.84
CA VAL A 187 -27.79 -23.21 7.81
C VAL A 187 -27.67 -24.66 7.36
N LEU A 188 -27.76 -24.87 6.05
CA LEU A 188 -27.41 -26.16 5.43
C LEU A 188 -25.89 -26.31 5.35
N ASP A 189 -25.41 -27.55 5.53
CA ASP A 189 -24.00 -27.95 5.35
C ASP A 189 -22.96 -27.01 5.97
N ARG A 190 -23.05 -26.82 7.30
CA ARG A 190 -22.11 -25.97 8.05
C ARG A 190 -20.64 -26.38 7.83
N ASP A 191 -20.37 -27.68 7.83
CA ASP A 191 -19.01 -28.21 7.73
C ASP A 191 -18.43 -27.98 6.34
N GLY A 192 -19.20 -28.23 5.26
CA GLY A 192 -18.78 -27.93 3.90
C GLY A 192 -18.58 -26.43 3.66
N ARG A 193 -19.40 -25.57 4.27
CA ARG A 193 -19.22 -24.11 4.23
C ARG A 193 -17.97 -23.64 4.95
N LEU A 194 -17.67 -24.19 6.12
CA LEU A 194 -16.42 -23.90 6.84
C LEU A 194 -15.20 -24.38 6.03
N ALA A 195 -15.29 -25.58 5.44
CA ALA A 195 -14.24 -26.10 4.56
C ALA A 195 -14.00 -25.17 3.37
N TYR A 196 -15.07 -24.73 2.70
CA TYR A 196 -15.00 -23.76 1.62
C TYR A 196 -14.32 -22.45 2.07
N ALA A 197 -14.74 -21.88 3.21
CA ALA A 197 -14.15 -20.66 3.74
C ALA A 197 -12.64 -20.80 3.99
N LYS A 198 -12.19 -21.95 4.52
CA LYS A 198 -10.76 -22.25 4.74
C LYS A 198 -10.00 -22.39 3.42
N THR A 199 -10.53 -23.13 2.45
CA THR A 199 -9.89 -23.31 1.13
C THR A 199 -9.75 -21.98 0.40
N MET A 200 -10.81 -21.18 0.35
CA MET A 200 -10.75 -19.87 -0.29
C MET A 200 -9.84 -18.89 0.43
N SER A 201 -9.78 -18.95 1.76
CA SER A 201 -8.86 -18.14 2.57
C SER A 201 -7.40 -18.59 2.47
N ALA A 202 -7.13 -19.73 1.85
CA ALA A 202 -5.77 -20.19 1.52
C ALA A 202 -5.42 -19.94 0.05
N THR A 203 -6.35 -19.41 -0.74
CA THR A 203 -6.17 -19.15 -2.17
C THR A 203 -5.74 -17.70 -2.38
N PRO A 204 -4.59 -17.43 -3.03
CA PRO A 204 -4.17 -16.08 -3.38
C PRO A 204 -5.23 -15.31 -4.18
N GLY A 205 -5.41 -14.03 -3.85
CA GLY A 205 -6.34 -13.17 -4.58
C GLY A 205 -5.87 -12.89 -6.01
N LEU A 206 -6.83 -12.71 -6.92
CA LEU A 206 -6.56 -12.37 -8.32
C LEU A 206 -6.44 -10.86 -8.52
N ALA A 207 -5.52 -10.46 -9.40
CA ALA A 207 -5.37 -9.10 -9.91
C ALA A 207 -6.46 -8.77 -10.96
N ASP A 208 -6.67 -7.48 -11.20
CA ASP A 208 -7.59 -6.93 -12.20
C ASP A 208 -6.78 -6.23 -13.29
N SER A 209 -6.96 -6.63 -14.56
CA SER A 209 -6.12 -6.13 -15.67
C SER A 209 -6.18 -4.61 -15.89
N ALA A 210 -7.33 -3.99 -15.68
CA ALA A 210 -7.47 -2.53 -15.82
C ALA A 210 -6.79 -1.82 -14.65
N ASP A 211 -6.92 -2.37 -13.45
CA ASP A 211 -6.27 -1.85 -12.25
C ASP A 211 -4.74 -2.00 -12.31
N MET A 212 -4.25 -3.12 -12.85
CA MET A 212 -2.85 -3.38 -13.13
C MET A 212 -2.24 -2.31 -14.02
N ALA A 213 -2.90 -1.98 -15.12
CA ALA A 213 -2.44 -0.94 -16.04
C ALA A 213 -2.34 0.42 -15.33
N ALA A 214 -3.33 0.77 -14.50
CA ALA A 214 -3.32 2.01 -13.73
C ALA A 214 -2.18 2.06 -12.70
N LEU A 215 -1.96 0.96 -11.95
CA LEU A 215 -0.87 0.86 -10.99
C LEU A 215 0.51 0.92 -11.65
N GLN A 216 0.67 0.29 -12.81
CA GLN A 216 1.91 0.32 -13.58
C GLN A 216 2.25 1.75 -13.99
N GLN A 217 1.28 2.48 -14.54
CA GLN A 217 1.46 3.89 -14.93
C GLN A 217 1.82 4.77 -13.74
N ALA A 218 1.13 4.59 -12.60
CA ALA A 218 1.43 5.33 -11.39
C ALA A 218 2.83 5.04 -10.82
N SER A 219 3.31 3.80 -10.93
CA SER A 219 4.64 3.40 -10.45
C SER A 219 5.80 4.02 -11.24
N MET A 220 5.55 4.41 -12.49
CA MET A 220 6.56 4.97 -13.41
C MET A 220 6.54 6.51 -13.44
N GLY A 221 5.78 7.15 -12.55
CA GLY A 221 5.60 8.62 -12.55
C GLY A 221 4.71 9.12 -13.69
N GLY A 222 3.87 8.25 -14.25
CA GLY A 222 2.83 8.59 -15.21
C GLY A 222 1.63 9.26 -14.54
N ALA A 223 0.41 8.88 -14.92
CA ALA A 223 -0.80 9.44 -14.31
C ALA A 223 -0.88 9.09 -12.81
N PRO A 224 -1.13 10.07 -11.91
CA PRO A 224 -1.33 9.78 -10.50
C PRO A 224 -2.56 8.89 -10.32
N LEU A 225 -2.54 8.02 -9.30
CA LEU A 225 -3.74 7.33 -8.88
C LEU A 225 -4.72 8.38 -8.35
N VAL A 226 -5.88 8.49 -9.01
CA VAL A 226 -6.96 9.33 -8.52
C VAL A 226 -7.50 8.68 -7.25
N TYR A 227 -7.13 9.26 -6.11
CA TYR A 227 -7.74 8.97 -4.83
C TYR A 227 -8.93 9.91 -4.65
N ALA A 228 -10.11 9.34 -4.38
CA ALA A 228 -11.21 10.12 -3.82
C ALA A 228 -10.97 10.17 -2.31
N PRO A 229 -10.56 11.33 -1.73
CA PRO A 229 -10.31 11.40 -0.29
C PRO A 229 -11.59 11.07 0.50
N PRO A 230 -11.45 10.44 1.69
CA PRO A 230 -12.58 10.29 2.60
C PRO A 230 -13.06 11.69 2.94
N VAL A 231 -14.33 11.95 2.66
CA VAL A 231 -15.05 13.09 3.21
C VAL A 231 -15.06 12.94 4.72
N ASP A 232 -14.38 13.86 5.41
CA ASP A 232 -14.55 14.01 6.86
C ASP A 232 -16.04 14.30 7.11
N PRO A 233 -16.77 13.52 7.93
CA PRO A 233 -18.16 13.84 8.25
C PRO A 233 -18.29 15.13 9.07
N ALA A 234 -17.17 15.66 9.60
CA ALA A 234 -17.09 16.98 10.22
C ALA A 234 -16.86 18.12 9.21
N ALA A 235 -16.41 17.80 7.99
CA ALA A 235 -16.26 18.76 6.91
C ALA A 235 -17.56 18.79 6.10
N GLY A 236 -18.31 19.89 6.22
CA GLY A 236 -19.54 20.10 5.47
C GLY A 236 -19.35 19.94 3.94
N PRO A 237 -20.45 19.83 3.17
CA PRO A 237 -20.39 19.67 1.73
C PRO A 237 -19.67 20.88 1.10
N GLY A 238 -18.41 20.71 0.71
CA GLY A 238 -17.59 21.78 0.14
C GLY A 238 -16.07 21.62 0.28
N ALA A 239 -15.55 20.74 1.14
CA ALA A 239 -14.10 20.57 1.34
C ALA A 239 -13.47 19.55 0.37
N LEU A 240 -13.64 19.75 -0.94
CA LEU A 240 -12.75 19.15 -1.94
C LEU A 240 -11.57 20.10 -2.15
N THR A 241 -10.68 20.21 -1.17
CA THR A 241 -9.46 20.99 -1.39
C THR A 241 -8.40 20.12 -2.04
N ALA A 242 -7.94 20.58 -3.20
CA ALA A 242 -6.79 20.14 -3.99
C ALA A 242 -5.44 20.29 -3.26
N SER A 243 -5.41 19.96 -1.96
CA SER A 243 -4.21 19.93 -1.15
C SER A 243 -3.50 18.61 -1.44
N GLY A 244 -2.25 18.67 -1.89
CA GLY A 244 -1.41 17.47 -2.04
C GLY A 244 -1.33 16.66 -0.74
N PRO A 245 -0.74 15.45 -0.77
CA PRO A 245 -0.66 14.61 0.42
C PRO A 245 -0.04 15.38 1.59
N ARG A 246 -0.70 15.30 2.76
CA ARG A 246 -0.20 15.93 3.98
C ARG A 246 1.13 15.29 4.39
N SER A 247 1.98 16.05 5.08
CA SER A 247 3.11 15.48 5.80
C SER A 247 2.60 14.67 6.99
N ALA A 248 3.16 13.47 7.20
CA ALA A 248 2.96 12.67 8.40
C ALA A 248 4.31 12.51 9.09
N PRO A 249 4.46 12.89 10.38
CA PRO A 249 5.72 12.70 11.09
C PRO A 249 5.91 11.23 11.53
N PRO A 250 7.16 10.75 11.64
CA PRO A 250 7.47 9.45 12.26
C PRO A 250 7.13 9.44 13.77
N PRO A 251 7.01 8.27 14.43
CA PRO A 251 7.34 6.93 13.93
C PRO A 251 6.23 6.30 13.06
N TYR A 252 6.64 5.65 11.97
CA TYR A 252 5.73 4.92 11.09
C TYR A 252 5.61 3.44 11.46
N LYS A 253 4.52 2.80 11.03
CA LYS A 253 4.36 1.35 11.15
C LYS A 253 5.21 0.59 10.12
N PRO A 254 5.58 -0.67 10.40
CA PRO A 254 6.41 -1.47 9.50
C PRO A 254 5.91 -1.57 8.06
N LEU A 255 4.59 -1.64 7.83
CA LEU A 255 4.02 -1.66 6.48
C LEU A 255 4.40 -0.40 5.68
N VAL A 256 4.24 0.78 6.29
CA VAL A 256 4.57 2.07 5.66
C VAL A 256 6.06 2.14 5.36
N ILE A 257 6.91 1.76 6.34
CA ILE A 257 8.36 1.73 6.19
C ILE A 257 8.78 0.82 5.02
N ARG A 258 8.24 -0.39 4.97
CA ARG A 258 8.57 -1.37 3.91
C ARG A 258 8.05 -0.93 2.54
N GLY A 259 6.88 -0.29 2.47
CA GLY A 259 6.38 0.33 1.23
C GLY A 259 7.33 1.42 0.73
N LEU A 260 7.78 2.31 1.61
CA LEU A 260 8.81 3.33 1.35
C LEU A 260 10.13 2.70 0.85
N ALA A 261 10.58 1.62 1.48
CA ALA A 261 11.82 0.94 1.10
C ALA A 261 11.73 0.30 -0.29
N VAL A 262 10.62 -0.39 -0.60
CA VAL A 262 10.39 -0.96 -1.94
C VAL A 262 10.28 0.14 -2.99
N ALA A 263 9.62 1.26 -2.69
CA ALA A 263 9.58 2.41 -3.59
C ALA A 263 10.97 3.00 -3.84
N ALA A 264 11.81 3.10 -2.80
CA ALA A 264 13.19 3.56 -2.95
C ALA A 264 14.03 2.59 -3.80
N LEU A 265 13.93 1.27 -3.56
CA LEU A 265 14.58 0.26 -4.38
C LEU A 265 14.11 0.34 -5.85
N ALA A 266 12.81 0.55 -6.08
CA ALA A 266 12.28 0.74 -7.43
C ALA A 266 12.82 2.01 -8.10
N ALA A 267 12.89 3.13 -7.37
CA ALA A 267 13.42 4.39 -7.85
C ALA A 267 14.92 4.35 -8.19
N LEU A 268 15.68 3.45 -7.52
CA LEU A 268 17.07 3.12 -7.81
C LEU A 268 17.25 2.13 -8.97
N GLY A 269 16.15 1.63 -9.55
CA GLY A 269 16.18 0.62 -10.62
C GLY A 269 16.52 -0.79 -10.11
N TYR A 270 16.22 -1.10 -8.84
CA TYR A 270 16.56 -2.36 -8.16
C TYR A 270 15.33 -3.09 -7.61
N ALA A 271 14.19 -3.01 -8.29
CA ALA A 271 12.99 -3.76 -7.94
C ALA A 271 12.31 -4.41 -9.16
N GLY A 272 13.09 -4.75 -10.19
CA GLY A 272 12.64 -5.53 -11.34
C GLY A 272 12.40 -7.01 -11.02
N ASP A 273 11.91 -7.76 -12.01
CA ASP A 273 11.55 -9.17 -11.87
C ASP A 273 12.75 -10.06 -11.45
N ASP A 274 13.97 -9.69 -11.84
CA ASP A 274 15.21 -10.38 -11.47
C ASP A 274 15.56 -10.25 -9.97
N LYS A 275 14.91 -9.32 -9.26
CA LYS A 275 15.08 -9.09 -7.82
C LYS A 275 13.88 -9.54 -7.00
N LEU A 276 12.88 -10.18 -7.60
CA LEU A 276 11.60 -10.49 -6.94
C LEU A 276 11.76 -11.21 -5.58
N PRO A 277 12.57 -12.29 -5.42
CA PRO A 277 12.71 -12.95 -4.13
C PRO A 277 13.25 -12.04 -3.02
N LEU A 278 14.15 -11.12 -3.38
CA LEU A 278 14.71 -10.15 -2.45
C LEU A 278 13.66 -9.10 -2.06
N ILE A 279 12.93 -8.56 -3.03
CA ILE A 279 11.87 -7.59 -2.79
C ILE A 279 10.76 -8.18 -1.91
N GLU A 280 10.38 -9.44 -2.15
CA GLU A 280 9.42 -10.15 -1.30
C GLU A 280 9.92 -10.31 0.14
N ALA A 281 11.23 -10.52 0.35
CA ALA A 281 11.83 -10.55 1.68
C ALA A 281 11.80 -9.17 2.36
N VAL A 282 12.10 -8.09 1.63
CA VAL A 282 11.99 -6.70 2.11
C VAL A 282 10.54 -6.36 2.49
N MET A 283 9.55 -6.88 1.76
CA MET A 283 8.13 -6.65 2.03
C MET A 283 7.57 -7.46 3.21
N ALA A 284 8.25 -8.52 3.64
CA ALA A 284 7.74 -9.43 4.65
C ALA A 284 7.54 -8.73 6.00
N GLU A 285 6.29 -8.64 6.47
CA GLU A 285 5.93 -7.93 7.69
C GLU A 285 5.13 -8.85 8.64
N PRO A 286 5.75 -9.45 9.66
CA PRO A 286 5.11 -10.49 10.46
C PRO A 286 4.04 -9.96 11.43
N ALA A 287 4.11 -8.71 11.88
CA ALA A 287 3.19 -8.22 12.92
C ALA A 287 1.76 -8.02 12.39
N SER A 288 1.60 -7.41 11.21
CA SER A 288 0.30 -7.25 10.56
C SER A 288 -0.23 -8.59 10.03
N ALA A 289 0.65 -9.54 9.69
CA ALA A 289 0.25 -10.88 9.29
C ALA A 289 -0.46 -11.60 10.44
N MET A 290 0.00 -11.42 11.68
CA MET A 290 -0.67 -11.95 12.87
C MET A 290 -2.10 -11.41 13.02
N CYS A 291 -2.32 -10.12 12.76
CA CYS A 291 -3.66 -9.53 12.84
C CYS A 291 -4.65 -10.22 11.89
N LEU A 292 -4.25 -10.41 10.62
CA LEU A 292 -5.08 -11.05 9.61
C LEU A 292 -5.30 -12.54 9.89
N ASN A 293 -4.28 -13.24 10.41
CA ASN A 293 -4.40 -14.63 10.84
C ASN A 293 -5.41 -14.78 11.99
N MET A 294 -5.41 -13.85 12.95
CA MET A 294 -6.39 -13.83 14.03
C MET A 294 -7.80 -13.53 13.53
N ALA A 295 -7.96 -12.61 12.57
CA ALA A 295 -9.26 -12.36 11.92
C ALA A 295 -9.82 -13.64 11.26
N LYS A 296 -8.99 -14.37 10.50
CA LYS A 296 -9.38 -15.66 9.91
C LYS A 296 -9.71 -16.72 10.97
N LEU A 297 -8.93 -16.80 12.04
CA LEU A 297 -9.18 -17.75 13.12
C LEU A 297 -10.53 -17.48 13.80
N ASN A 298 -10.81 -16.22 14.14
CA ASN A 298 -12.09 -15.82 14.74
C ASN A 298 -13.26 -16.13 13.80
N LEU A 299 -13.09 -15.87 12.49
CA LEU A 299 -14.07 -16.21 11.48
C LEU A 299 -14.37 -17.71 11.46
N TYR A 300 -13.33 -18.56 11.44
CA TYR A 300 -13.52 -20.00 11.41
C TYR A 300 -14.23 -20.51 12.66
N GLN A 301 -13.90 -19.96 13.82
CA GLN A 301 -14.57 -20.30 15.07
C GLN A 301 -16.04 -19.88 15.05
N CYS A 302 -16.34 -18.69 14.52
CA CYS A 302 -17.71 -18.21 14.37
C CYS A 302 -18.53 -19.10 13.41
N LEU A 303 -18.00 -19.37 12.21
CA LEU A 303 -18.68 -20.23 11.22
C LEU A 303 -18.84 -21.68 11.68
N ALA A 304 -17.91 -22.18 12.50
CA ALA A 304 -18.00 -23.54 13.05
C ALA A 304 -19.19 -23.75 13.99
N VAL A 305 -19.68 -22.67 14.62
CA VAL A 305 -20.80 -22.73 15.58
C VAL A 305 -22.07 -22.05 15.07
N ALA A 306 -21.99 -21.31 13.96
CA ALA A 306 -23.13 -20.64 13.35
C ALA A 306 -24.24 -21.65 13.01
N LYS A 307 -25.46 -21.42 13.50
CA LYS A 307 -26.62 -22.30 13.30
C LYS A 307 -27.65 -21.67 12.36
N PRO A 308 -28.37 -20.59 12.70
CA PRO A 308 -29.25 -19.90 11.77
C PRO A 308 -28.49 -18.92 10.86
N HIS A 309 -29.07 -18.59 9.71
CA HIS A 309 -28.46 -17.71 8.71
C HIS A 309 -28.08 -16.32 9.23
N TYR A 310 -28.80 -15.75 10.21
CA TYR A 310 -28.40 -14.45 10.76
C TYR A 310 -27.04 -14.50 11.50
N GLU A 311 -26.60 -15.66 11.98
CA GLU A 311 -25.28 -15.81 12.61
C GLU A 311 -24.16 -15.72 11.56
N ASP A 312 -24.41 -16.14 10.32
CA ASP A 312 -23.47 -15.93 9.22
C ASP A 312 -23.31 -14.46 8.86
N VAL A 313 -24.41 -13.71 8.88
CA VAL A 313 -24.37 -12.25 8.68
C VAL A 313 -23.53 -11.60 9.78
N PHE A 314 -23.65 -12.08 11.02
CA PHE A 314 -22.81 -11.64 12.12
C PHE A 314 -21.33 -11.99 11.89
N CYS A 315 -21.01 -13.24 11.55
CA CYS A 315 -19.62 -13.66 11.27
C CYS A 315 -19.01 -12.86 10.12
N LEU A 316 -19.79 -12.57 9.07
CA LEU A 316 -19.40 -11.72 7.95
C LEU A 316 -19.10 -10.29 8.39
N GLY A 317 -20.01 -9.64 9.10
CA GLY A 317 -19.81 -8.28 9.58
C GLY A 317 -18.65 -8.15 10.56
N GLN A 318 -18.58 -9.03 11.56
CA GLN A 318 -17.59 -8.97 12.64
C GLN A 318 -16.20 -9.44 12.19
N HIS A 319 -16.07 -10.67 11.69
CA HIS A 319 -14.76 -11.32 11.56
C HIS A 319 -14.18 -11.24 10.16
N ILE A 320 -15.01 -11.05 9.13
CA ILE A 320 -14.51 -10.79 7.77
C ILE A 320 -14.29 -9.30 7.56
N MET A 321 -15.26 -8.46 7.89
CA MET A 321 -15.21 -7.05 7.51
C MET A 321 -14.58 -6.17 8.60
N ILE A 322 -15.15 -6.14 9.81
CA ILE A 322 -14.64 -5.31 10.91
C ILE A 322 -13.19 -5.70 11.26
N ASP A 323 -12.92 -6.97 11.56
CA ASP A 323 -11.58 -7.41 11.96
C ASP A 323 -10.52 -7.14 10.88
N THR A 324 -10.82 -7.41 9.60
CA THR A 324 -9.90 -7.11 8.48
C THR A 324 -9.70 -5.62 8.29
N GLY A 325 -10.76 -4.82 8.33
CA GLY A 325 -10.68 -3.36 8.23
C GLY A 325 -9.82 -2.77 9.35
N MET A 326 -10.00 -3.25 10.59
CA MET A 326 -9.14 -2.86 11.72
C MET A 326 -7.68 -3.24 11.50
N CYS A 327 -7.39 -4.41 10.93
CA CYS A 327 -6.02 -4.81 10.62
C CYS A 327 -5.37 -3.84 9.62
N VAL A 328 -6.09 -3.43 8.57
CA VAL A 328 -5.59 -2.47 7.58
C VAL A 328 -5.35 -1.10 8.21
N ILE A 329 -6.28 -0.58 9.02
CA ILE A 329 -6.13 0.71 9.74
C ILE A 329 -4.92 0.67 10.67
N LYS A 330 -4.76 -0.40 11.45
CA LYS A 330 -3.61 -0.56 12.36
C LYS A 330 -2.29 -0.66 11.61
N ALA A 331 -2.27 -1.38 10.48
CA ALA A 331 -1.09 -1.55 9.65
C ALA A 331 -0.66 -0.25 8.97
N SER A 332 -1.62 0.60 8.58
CA SER A 332 -1.32 1.95 8.08
C SER A 332 -0.75 2.86 9.16
N GLY A 333 -1.04 2.58 10.44
CA GLY A 333 -0.62 3.42 11.56
C GLY A 333 -1.63 4.51 11.92
N ALA A 334 -2.79 4.53 11.26
CA ALA A 334 -3.90 5.38 11.65
C ALA A 334 -4.56 4.87 12.95
N GLN A 335 -5.24 5.77 13.64
CA GLN A 335 -6.05 5.41 14.81
C GLN A 335 -7.35 4.75 14.35
N LEU A 336 -7.79 3.74 15.11
CA LEU A 336 -9.11 3.17 14.89
C LEU A 336 -10.21 4.21 15.15
N PRO A 337 -11.31 4.18 14.38
CA PRO A 337 -12.48 5.00 14.67
C PRO A 337 -12.94 4.79 16.12
N TYR A 338 -13.23 5.89 16.83
CA TYR A 338 -13.77 5.82 18.19
C TYR A 338 -15.11 5.10 18.19
N GLU A 339 -15.27 4.13 19.09
CA GLU A 339 -16.53 3.44 19.35
C GLU A 339 -17.02 3.83 20.75
N PRO A 340 -18.21 4.46 20.88
CA PRO A 340 -18.75 4.79 22.19
C PRO A 340 -19.00 3.50 22.98
N PRO A 341 -18.78 3.51 24.31
CA PRO A 341 -19.01 2.33 25.14
C PRO A 341 -20.47 1.87 24.99
N PRO A 342 -20.73 0.55 24.98
CA PRO A 342 -22.09 0.05 24.88
C PRO A 342 -22.92 0.57 26.05
N PRO A 343 -24.21 0.89 25.82
CA PRO A 343 -25.08 1.37 26.89
C PRO A 343 -25.13 0.32 28.01
N PRO A 344 -25.22 0.75 29.28
CA PRO A 344 -25.31 -0.16 30.41
C PRO A 344 -26.49 -1.12 30.21
N LYS A 345 -26.25 -2.42 30.46
CA LYS A 345 -27.32 -3.43 30.37
C LYS A 345 -28.48 -2.99 31.27
N PRO A 346 -29.73 -2.99 30.78
CA PRO A 346 -30.88 -2.66 31.63
C PRO A 346 -30.89 -3.60 32.82
N THR A 347 -30.83 -3.04 34.02
CA THR A 347 -30.93 -3.80 35.27
C THR A 347 -32.27 -4.54 35.25
N PRO A 348 -32.31 -5.86 35.49
CA PRO A 348 -33.58 -6.57 35.56
C PRO A 348 -34.46 -5.89 36.59
N ALA A 349 -35.62 -5.38 36.17
CA ALA A 349 -36.60 -4.87 37.11
C ALA A 349 -37.00 -6.05 38.01
N VAL A 350 -36.58 -6.02 39.28
CA VAL A 350 -37.06 -6.95 40.29
C VAL A 350 -38.54 -6.62 40.50
N THR A 351 -39.41 -7.23 39.70
CA THR A 351 -40.83 -7.32 40.04
C THR A 351 -40.89 -8.09 41.35
N LYS A 352 -41.07 -7.36 42.47
CA LYS A 352 -41.43 -7.93 43.76
C LYS A 352 -42.58 -8.91 43.50
N LYS A 353 -42.34 -10.21 43.66
CA LYS A 353 -43.41 -11.21 43.62
C LYS A 353 -44.49 -10.76 44.60
N LYS A 354 -45.70 -10.49 44.09
CA LYS A 354 -46.89 -10.30 44.94
C LYS A 354 -47.00 -11.53 45.84
N PRO A 355 -47.20 -11.39 47.17
CA PRO A 355 -47.40 -12.54 48.03
C PRO A 355 -48.62 -13.31 47.52
N LEU A 356 -48.44 -14.62 47.30
CA LEU A 356 -49.54 -15.54 47.05
C LEU A 356 -50.48 -15.50 48.28
N VAL A 357 -51.64 -14.91 48.11
CA VAL A 357 -52.73 -14.98 49.10
C VAL A 357 -53.13 -16.46 49.19
N LYS A 358 -52.79 -17.11 50.30
CA LYS A 358 -53.29 -18.44 50.64
C LYS A 358 -54.83 -18.35 50.73
N LYS A 359 -55.54 -19.08 49.86
CA LYS A 359 -56.99 -19.28 50.00
C LYS A 359 -57.26 -19.96 51.34
N ALA A 360 -58.14 -19.36 52.15
CA ALA A 360 -58.63 -19.95 53.39
C ALA A 360 -59.43 -21.24 53.08
N PRO A 361 -59.37 -22.27 53.95
CA PRO A 361 -60.10 -23.50 53.72
C PRO A 361 -61.61 -23.27 53.87
N ALA A 362 -62.38 -23.81 52.94
CA ALA A 362 -63.83 -23.79 52.98
C ALA A 362 -64.33 -24.59 54.20
N LYS A 363 -65.04 -23.91 55.12
CA LYS A 363 -65.83 -24.58 56.16
C LYS A 363 -66.97 -25.35 55.47
N LYS A 364 -66.95 -26.68 55.56
CA LYS A 364 -68.13 -27.51 55.29
C LYS A 364 -69.24 -27.15 56.29
N LYS A 365 -70.45 -26.93 55.79
CA LYS A 365 -71.68 -26.88 56.59
C LYS A 365 -72.44 -28.20 56.40
N SER A 366 -72.92 -28.69 57.54
CA SER A 366 -73.74 -29.87 57.82
C SER A 366 -73.05 -31.23 57.68
#